data_AF-A0A662C1P4-F1
#
_entry.id   AF-A0A662C1P4-F1
#
_cell.length_a   1.000
_cell.length_b   1.000
_cell.length_c   1.000
_cell.angle_alpha   90.00
_cell.angle_beta   90.00
_cell.angle_gamma   90.00
#
_symmetry.space_group_name_H-M   'P 1'
#
loop_
_entity.id
_entity.type
_entity.pdbx_description
1 polymer ?
#
loop_
_entity_poly.entity_id
_entity_poly.type
_entity_poly.pdbx_seq_one_letter_code
_entity_poly.pdbx_strand_id
1 'polypeptide(L)'
;MDNLNIVKEWFDIAKMDISSAKYLKKMHPEPIEIICYHSQQASEKYLKGFLALNEHQIQKTHDLTLLNKICQKYDIKFTKHEAMSFS
;
A
#
# COMPACT_ATOMS: atom_id res chain seq x y z
N MET A 1 -4.99 -15.08 17.10
CA MET A 1 -5.64 -14.51 15.90
C MET A 1 -5.15 -15.29 14.71
N ASP A 2 -6.06 -15.77 13.85
CA ASP A 2 -5.71 -16.42 12.58
C ASP A 2 -5.00 -15.41 11.66
N ASN A 3 -3.86 -15.79 11.06
CA ASN A 3 -3.05 -14.93 10.19
C ASN A 3 -3.88 -14.39 9.02
N LEU A 4 -4.82 -15.19 8.50
CA LEU A 4 -5.72 -14.79 7.42
C LEU A 4 -6.63 -13.62 7.82
N ASN A 5 -7.02 -13.52 9.09
CA ASN A 5 -7.81 -12.38 9.57
C ASN A 5 -6.98 -11.09 9.58
N ILE A 6 -5.70 -11.17 9.93
CA ILE A 6 -4.77 -10.02 9.90
C ILE A 6 -4.57 -9.53 8.46
N VAL A 7 -4.36 -10.46 7.52
CA VAL A 7 -4.25 -10.13 6.09
C VAL A 7 -5.51 -9.44 5.60
N LYS A 8 -6.67 -10.00 5.91
CA LYS A 8 -7.97 -9.45 5.52
C LYS A 8 -8.15 -8.03 6.07
N GLU A 9 -7.83 -7.81 7.35
CA GLU A 9 -7.92 -6.50 7.98
C GLU A 9 -7.07 -5.45 7.25
N TRP A 10 -5.80 -5.76 6.97
CA TRP A 10 -4.94 -4.83 6.21
C TRP A 10 -5.50 -4.49 4.83
N PHE A 11 -5.97 -5.51 4.09
CA PHE A 11 -6.52 -5.30 2.75
C PHE A 11 -7.83 -4.52 2.79
N ASP A 12 -8.68 -4.73 3.79
CA ASP A 12 -9.93 -3.99 3.92
C ASP A 12 -9.68 -2.52 4.26
N ILE A 13 -8.72 -2.22 5.14
CA ILE A 13 -8.33 -0.83 5.41
C ILE A 13 -7.69 -0.19 4.16
N ALA A 14 -6.85 -0.91 3.41
CA ALA A 14 -6.28 -0.42 2.16
C ALA A 14 -7.35 -0.07 1.11
N LYS A 15 -8.41 -0.90 1.00
CA LYS A 15 -9.56 -0.61 0.13
C LYS A 15 -10.33 0.61 0.61
N MET A 16 -10.48 0.81 1.92
CA MET A 16 -11.11 2.00 2.47
C MET A 16 -10.34 3.27 2.08
N ASP A 17 -9.00 3.26 2.18
CA ASP A 17 -8.17 4.38 1.73
C ASP A 17 -8.35 4.69 0.24
N ILE A 18 -8.36 3.67 -0.63
CA ILE A 18 -8.66 3.85 -2.06
C ILE A 18 -10.05 4.46 -2.27
N SER A 19 -11.05 3.97 -1.53
CA SER A 19 -12.42 4.49 -1.62
C SER A 19 -12.49 5.96 -1.20
N SER A 20 -11.80 6.34 -0.13
CA SER A 20 -11.68 7.73 0.32
C SER A 20 -11.02 8.60 -0.76
N ALA A 21 -9.88 8.18 -1.32
CA ALA A 21 -9.22 8.91 -2.41
C ALA A 21 -10.15 9.11 -3.62
N LYS A 22 -10.87 8.06 -4.04
CA LYS A 22 -11.83 8.12 -5.15
C LYS A 22 -13.03 9.02 -4.86
N TYR A 23 -13.47 9.08 -3.61
CA TYR A 23 -14.54 9.98 -3.18
C TYR A 23 -14.06 11.44 -3.22
N LEU A 24 -12.90 11.72 -2.61
CA LEU A 24 -12.30 13.05 -2.56
C LEU A 24 -11.98 13.62 -3.94
N LYS A 25 -11.63 12.77 -4.91
CA LYS A 25 -11.40 13.14 -6.32
C LYS A 25 -12.61 13.80 -6.99
N LYS A 26 -13.82 13.67 -6.42
CA LYS A 26 -15.07 14.30 -6.91
C LYS A 26 -15.39 15.64 -6.24
N MET A 27 -14.59 16.08 -5.26
CA MET A 27 -14.79 17.33 -4.53
C MET A 27 -14.23 18.53 -5.30
N HIS A 28 -14.84 19.71 -5.14
CA HIS A 28 -14.33 20.97 -5.67
C HIS A 28 -14.21 22.04 -4.57
N PRO A 29 -13.02 22.68 -4.39
CA PRO A 29 -11.77 22.36 -5.08
C PRO A 29 -11.25 20.96 -4.74
N GLU A 30 -10.50 20.34 -5.65
CA GLU A 30 -9.99 18.99 -5.45
C GLU A 30 -8.83 19.00 -4.43
N PRO A 31 -8.93 18.27 -3.30
CA PRO A 31 -7.88 18.26 -2.29
C PRO A 31 -6.77 17.26 -2.65
N ILE A 32 -5.93 17.63 -3.62
CA ILE A 32 -4.87 16.77 -4.18
C ILE A 32 -3.99 16.14 -3.10
N GLU A 33 -3.55 16.93 -2.11
CA GLU A 33 -2.68 16.45 -1.04
C GLU A 33 -3.32 15.32 -0.23
N ILE A 34 -4.61 15.43 0.08
CA ILE A 34 -5.36 14.42 0.85
C ILE A 34 -5.59 13.17 0.00
N ILE A 35 -5.83 13.32 -1.30
CA ILE A 35 -5.96 12.21 -2.25
C ILE A 35 -4.64 11.42 -2.32
N CYS A 36 -3.51 12.13 -2.43
CA CYS A 36 -2.18 11.53 -2.44
C CYS A 36 -1.86 10.82 -1.11
N TYR A 37 -2.24 11.43 0.02
CA TYR A 37 -2.08 10.81 1.34
C TYR A 37 -2.81 9.47 1.43
N HIS A 38 -4.10 9.40 1.05
CA HIS A 38 -4.83 8.13 1.05
C HIS A 38 -4.26 7.11 0.05
N SER A 39 -3.75 7.57 -1.09
CA SER A 39 -3.12 6.68 -2.08
C SER A 39 -1.82 6.05 -1.56
N GLN A 40 -0.98 6.83 -0.87
CA GLN A 40 0.23 6.34 -0.20
C GLN A 40 -0.13 5.36 0.93
N GLN A 41 -1.13 5.72 1.75
CA GLN A 41 -1.62 4.89 2.84
C GLN A 41 -2.20 3.55 2.35
N ALA A 42 -2.97 3.55 1.27
CA ALA A 42 -3.47 2.31 0.66
C ALA A 42 -2.31 1.40 0.23
N SER A 43 -1.31 1.97 -0.44
CA SER A 43 -0.11 1.23 -0.90
C SER A 43 0.63 0.61 0.28
N GLU A 44 0.84 1.37 1.36
CA GLU A 44 1.49 0.89 2.59
C GLU A 44 0.75 -0.32 3.18
N LYS A 45 -0.58 -0.21 3.28
CA LYS A 45 -1.43 -1.24 3.88
C LYS A 45 -1.47 -2.51 3.04
N TYR A 46 -1.50 -2.40 1.71
CA TYR A 46 -1.37 -3.58 0.84
C TYR A 46 -0.02 -4.27 1.00
N LEU A 47 1.09 -3.52 1.05
CA LEU A 47 2.40 -4.10 1.28
C LEU A 47 2.47 -4.81 2.64
N LYS A 48 1.94 -4.21 3.71
CA LYS A 48 1.87 -4.83 5.04
C LYS A 48 0.99 -6.08 5.06
N GLY A 49 -0.16 -6.06 4.40
CA GLY A 49 -1.01 -7.23 4.25
C GLY A 49 -0.35 -8.36 3.45
N PHE A 50 0.42 -8.04 2.41
CA PHE A 50 1.20 -9.01 1.66
C PHE A 50 2.33 -9.62 2.50
N LEU A 51 3.01 -8.83 3.34
CA LEU A 51 3.99 -9.35 4.29
C LEU A 51 3.34 -10.31 5.30
N ALA A 52 2.19 -9.95 5.85
CA ALA A 52 1.44 -10.83 6.75
C ALA A 52 1.01 -12.14 6.06
N LEU A 53 0.59 -12.07 4.78
CA LEU A 53 0.22 -13.25 3.98
C LEU A 53 1.38 -14.23 3.81
N ASN A 54 2.62 -13.72 3.77
CA ASN A 54 3.83 -14.51 3.70
C ASN A 54 4.46 -14.81 5.07
N GLU A 55 3.65 -14.72 6.14
CA GLU A 55 4.05 -14.97 7.53
C GLU A 55 5.24 -14.11 8.00
N HIS A 56 5.48 -12.99 7.33
CA HIS A 56 6.50 -12.03 7.72
C HIS A 56 5.99 -11.10 8.81
N GLN A 57 6.87 -10.75 9.74
CA GLN A 57 6.55 -9.77 10.77
C GLN A 57 6.25 -8.40 10.13
N ILE A 58 5.08 -7.84 10.42
CA ILE A 58 4.72 -6.49 9.95
C ILE A 58 5.66 -5.47 10.59
N GLN A 59 6.39 -4.74 9.74
CA GLN A 59 7.32 -3.71 10.16
C GLN A 59 6.57 -2.42 10.53
N LYS A 60 6.90 -1.83 11.68
CA LYS A 60 6.39 -0.50 12.09
C LYS A 60 7.15 0.61 11.37
N THR A 61 6.94 0.72 10.07
CA THR A 61 7.50 1.77 9.19
C THR A 61 6.43 2.29 8.23
N HIS A 62 6.65 3.51 7.75
CA HIS A 62 5.87 4.16 6.69
C HIS A 62 6.67 4.26 5.38
N ASP A 63 7.90 3.73 5.34
CA ASP A 63 8.74 3.73 4.15
C ASP A 63 8.27 2.66 3.15
N LEU A 64 7.56 3.09 2.12
CA LEU A 64 7.11 2.24 1.03
C LEU A 64 8.26 1.56 0.28
N THR A 65 9.41 2.22 0.13
CA THR A 65 10.57 1.64 -0.56
C THR A 65 11.14 0.49 0.24
N LEU A 66 11.25 0.64 1.56
CA LEU A 66 11.66 -0.43 2.45
C LEU A 66 10.66 -1.59 2.44
N LEU A 67 9.36 -1.31 2.59
CA LEU A 67 8.33 -2.35 2.54
C LEU A 67 8.35 -3.12 1.22
N ASN A 68 8.49 -2.42 0.09
CA ASN A 68 8.59 -3.02 -1.23
C ASN A 68 9.84 -3.92 -1.37
N LYS A 69 11.00 -3.47 -0.87
CA LYS A 69 12.23 -4.28 -0.84
C LYS A 69 12.08 -5.57 -0.02
N ILE A 70 11.29 -5.54 1.06
CA ILE A 70 10.99 -6.75 1.83
C ILE A 70 10.05 -7.66 1.03
N CYS A 71 9.03 -7.11 0.37
CA CYS A 71 8.10 -7.87 -0.47
C CYS A 71 8.81 -8.59 -1.64
N GLN A 72 9.88 -7.99 -2.19
CA GLN A 72 10.71 -8.62 -3.24
C GLN A 72 11.31 -9.97 -2.83
N LYS A 73 11.48 -10.23 -1.53
CA LYS A 73 11.95 -11.54 -1.04
C LYS A 73 10.94 -12.66 -1.27
N TYR A 74 9.67 -12.32 -1.48
CA TYR A 74 8.57 -13.25 -1.63
C TYR A 74 8.01 -13.29 -3.06
N ASP A 75 8.02 -12.15 -3.77
CA ASP A 75 7.61 -12.10 -5.18
C ASP A 75 8.47 -11.10 -5.96
N ILE A 76 9.13 -11.60 -7.01
CA ILE A 76 10.01 -10.82 -7.88
C ILE A 76 9.27 -9.70 -8.61
N LYS A 77 7.93 -9.75 -8.72
CA LYS A 77 7.10 -8.68 -9.31
C LYS A 77 7.15 -7.38 -8.53
N PHE A 78 7.61 -7.39 -7.27
CA PHE A 78 7.90 -6.16 -6.52
C PHE A 78 9.23 -5.52 -6.90
N THR A 79 10.01 -6.12 -7.81
CA THR A 79 11.19 -5.47 -8.39
C THR A 79 10.72 -4.26 -9.19
N LYS A 80 11.33 -3.09 -8.95
CA LYS A 80 11.06 -1.91 -9.77
C LYS A 80 11.29 -2.28 -11.24
N HIS A 81 10.26 -2.15 -12.06
CA HIS A 81 10.51 -1.70 -13.43
C HIS A 81 10.99 -0.26 -13.27
N GLU A 82 12.25 0.00 -13.61
CA GLU A 82 12.76 1.36 -13.69
C GLU A 82 11.73 2.19 -14.45
N ALA A 83 11.24 3.27 -13.83
CA ALA A 83 10.48 4.26 -14.55
C ALA A 83 11.34 4.66 -15.73
N MET A 84 10.83 4.47 -16.95
CA MET A 84 11.41 5.03 -18.15
C MET A 84 11.81 6.47 -17.84
N SER A 85 13.13 6.71 -17.82
CA SER A 85 13.68 8.04 -17.81
C SER A 85 13.07 8.75 -19.00
N PHE A 86 12.19 9.73 -18.77
CA PHE A 86 11.88 10.71 -19.80
C PHE A 86 13.14 11.57 -19.95
N SER A 87 14.00 11.15 -20.88
CA SER A 87 14.98 12.00 -21.56
C SER A 87 14.27 12.91 -22.55
#